data_AF-A0A3B0N680-F1
#
_entry.id   AF-A0A3B0N680-F1
#
_cell.length_a   1.000
_cell.length_b   1.000
_cell.length_c   1.000
_cell.angle_alpha   90.00
_cell.angle_beta   90.00
_cell.angle_gamma   90.00
#
_symmetry.space_group_name_H-M   'P 1'
#
loop_
_entity.id
_entity.type
_entity.pdbx_description
1 polymer ?
#
loop_
_entity_poly.entity_id
_entity_poly.type
_entity_poly.pdbx_seq_one_letter_code
_entity_poly.pdbx_strand_id
1 'polypeptide(L)'
;MSYGWLTESTLGPKKPKEISVPKGSIASLNNIIKRHIQKDIEKHEQKRKHKKTDLFELSNPGVELRNKIDRKESTINRRDRRKRMEQKAKLYKQMNEGKVDQGENSEFLVDFKRKIQTEHHNLKEGEEGIEDSEANKINREE
;
A
#
# COMPACT_ATOMS: atom_id res chain seq x y z
N MET A 1 -4.76 -2.98 48.58
CA MET A 1 -4.10 -3.97 47.70
C MET A 1 -2.64 -3.59 47.57
N SER A 2 -1.72 -4.34 48.19
CA SER A 2 -0.28 -4.14 47.98
C SER A 2 0.15 -4.98 46.77
N TYR A 3 0.82 -4.34 45.81
CA TYR A 3 1.39 -5.03 44.67
C TYR A 3 2.61 -5.83 45.18
N GLY A 4 2.45 -7.13 45.43
CA GLY A 4 3.48 -8.00 46.03
C GLY A 4 4.80 -8.14 45.26
N TRP A 5 4.94 -7.47 44.11
CA TRP A 5 6.15 -7.39 43.29
C TRP A 5 6.89 -6.04 43.41
N LEU A 6 6.27 -5.04 44.02
CA LEU A 6 6.86 -3.73 44.33
C LEU A 6 7.09 -3.66 45.84
N THR A 7 8.34 -3.87 46.28
CA THR A 7 8.69 -3.62 47.68
C THR A 7 8.59 -2.12 47.95
N GLU A 8 8.06 -1.70 49.10
CA GLU A 8 7.91 -0.29 49.47
C GLU A 8 9.23 0.51 49.41
N SER A 9 10.38 -0.18 49.54
CA SER A 9 11.73 0.36 49.35
C SER A 9 12.10 0.74 47.91
N THR A 10 11.33 0.33 46.90
CA THR A 10 11.52 0.72 45.49
C THR A 10 10.75 1.98 45.09
N LEU A 11 9.85 2.48 45.94
CA LEU A 11 9.14 3.76 45.73
C LEU A 11 10.03 4.99 46.01
N GLY A 12 11.16 4.81 46.69
CA GLY A 12 12.10 5.90 46.96
C GLY A 12 12.91 6.28 45.72
N PRO A 13 13.21 7.58 45.50
CA PRO A 13 14.07 7.99 44.39
C PRO A 13 15.45 7.33 44.52
N LYS A 14 15.84 6.56 43.51
CA LYS A 14 17.16 5.92 43.44
C LYS A 14 18.25 6.99 43.28
N LYS A 15 19.42 6.77 43.90
CA LYS A 15 20.58 7.64 43.69
C LYS A 15 20.93 7.68 42.19
N PRO A 16 21.23 8.86 41.62
CA PRO A 16 21.60 8.97 40.23
C PRO A 16 22.89 8.16 39.98
N LYS A 17 22.91 7.40 38.88
CA LYS A 17 24.12 6.74 38.41
C LYS A 17 24.94 7.76 37.63
N GLU A 18 26.18 7.98 38.06
CA GLU A 18 27.11 8.81 37.31
C GLU A 18 27.54 8.07 36.04
N ILE A 19 27.34 8.73 34.89
CA ILE A 19 27.76 8.20 33.60
C ILE A 19 29.04 8.95 33.22
N SER A 20 30.15 8.23 33.14
CA SER A 20 31.42 8.81 32.67
C SER A 20 31.34 9.02 31.16
N VAL A 21 31.30 10.28 30.75
CA VAL A 21 31.28 10.68 29.34
C VAL A 21 32.69 11.15 28.94
N PRO A 22 33.22 10.75 27.76
CA PRO A 22 34.48 11.27 27.26
C PRO A 22 34.48 12.80 27.15
N LYS A 23 35.58 13.45 27.56
CA LYS A 23 35.73 14.91 27.63
C LYS A 23 35.46 15.64 26.29
N GLY A 24 35.54 14.95 25.16
CA GLY A 24 35.26 15.49 23.81
C GLY A 24 33.80 15.36 23.34
N SER A 25 32.99 14.50 23.97
CA SER A 25 31.62 14.24 23.50
C SER A 25 30.69 15.44 23.67
N ILE A 26 30.90 16.22 24.74
CA ILE A 26 30.13 17.44 25.02
C ILE A 26 30.43 18.51 23.97
N ALA A 27 31.71 18.67 23.59
CA ALA A 27 32.12 19.60 22.55
C ALA A 27 31.54 19.20 21.17
N SER A 28 31.57 17.91 20.85
CA SER A 28 30.95 17.38 19.63
C SER A 28 29.44 17.64 19.59
N LEU A 29 28.73 17.36 20.69
CA LEU A 29 27.29 17.60 20.81
C LEU A 29 26.95 19.09 20.65
N ASN A 30 27.70 19.97 21.32
CA ASN A 30 27.51 21.42 21.21
C ASN A 30 27.72 21.93 19.79
N ASN A 31 28.67 21.35 19.04
CA ASN A 31 28.87 21.69 17.62
C ASN A 31 27.69 21.25 16.75
N ILE A 32 27.10 20.08 17.01
CA ILE A 32 25.92 19.59 16.30
C ILE A 32 24.70 20.48 16.59
N ILE A 33 24.50 20.84 17.86
CA ILE A 33 23.41 21.73 18.29
C ILE A 33 23.53 23.10 17.62
N LYS A 34 24.72 23.73 17.66
CA LYS A 34 24.97 25.01 17.01
C LYS A 34 24.70 24.96 15.50
N ARG A 35 25.11 23.89 14.82
CA ARG A 35 24.83 23.69 13.38
C ARG A 35 23.33 23.58 13.08
N HIS A 36 22.55 22.94 13.96
CA HIS A 36 21.10 22.83 13.75
C HIS A 36 20.39 24.15 14.00
N ILE A 37 20.73 24.85 15.09
CA ILE A 37 20.16 26.17 15.40
C ILE A 37 20.43 27.16 14.26
N GLN A 38 21.66 27.20 13.72
CA GLN A 38 22.01 28.09 12.62
C GLN A 38 21.19 27.79 11.34
N LYS A 39 21.01 26.52 11.01
CA LYS A 39 20.18 26.11 9.86
C LYS A 39 18.71 26.50 10.00
N ASP A 40 18.18 26.49 11.22
CA ASP A 40 16.79 26.88 11.46
C ASP A 40 16.64 28.40 11.39
N ILE A 41 17.60 29.17 11.91
CA ILE A 41 17.63 30.63 11.75
C ILE A 41 17.69 31.03 10.26
N GLU A 42 18.57 30.42 9.47
CA GLU A 42 18.67 30.67 8.02
C GLU A 42 17.37 30.38 7.26
N LYS A 43 16.60 29.36 7.69
CA LYS A 43 15.29 29.05 7.11
C LYS A 43 14.21 30.07 7.51
N HIS A 44 14.32 30.68 8.69
CA HIS A 44 13.33 31.60 9.22
C HIS A 44 13.56 33.07 8.82
N GLU A 45 14.82 33.49 8.57
CA GLU A 45 15.13 34.86 8.11
C GLU A 45 14.80 35.12 6.64
N GLN A 46 14.62 34.07 5.84
CA GLN A 46 14.02 34.21 4.52
C GLN A 46 12.52 34.50 4.68
N LYS A 47 12.17 35.77 4.88
CA LYS A 47 10.80 36.26 4.69
C LYS A 47 10.36 35.86 3.29
N ARG A 48 9.65 34.73 3.21
CA ARG A 48 9.13 34.18 1.96
C ARG A 48 8.18 35.20 1.37
N LYS A 49 8.65 35.96 0.38
CA LYS A 49 7.72 36.59 -0.56
C LYS A 49 6.97 35.43 -1.20
N HIS A 50 5.70 35.25 -0.82
CA HIS A 50 4.82 34.35 -1.54
C HIS A 50 4.67 34.92 -2.95
N LYS A 51 5.55 34.50 -3.86
CA LYS A 51 5.26 34.58 -5.28
C LYS A 51 3.99 33.75 -5.45
N LYS A 52 2.96 34.34 -6.05
CA LYS A 52 1.80 33.58 -6.53
C LYS A 52 2.37 32.62 -7.58
N THR A 53 2.72 31.42 -7.16
CA THR A 53 3.12 30.35 -8.07
C THR A 53 1.89 30.07 -8.90
N ASP A 54 1.98 30.31 -10.20
CA ASP A 54 0.93 29.93 -11.12
C ASP A 54 0.69 28.42 -10.96
N LEU A 55 -0.56 28.01 -10.75
CA LEU A 55 -0.87 26.60 -10.54
C LEU A 55 -0.48 25.75 -11.77
N PHE A 56 -0.36 26.39 -12.94
CA PHE A 56 0.11 25.77 -14.17
C PHE A 56 1.64 25.65 -14.28
N GLU A 57 2.40 26.43 -13.51
CA GLU A 57 3.87 26.32 -13.41
C GLU A 57 4.31 25.33 -12.33
N LEU A 58 3.39 24.93 -11.44
CA LEU A 58 3.65 23.93 -10.41
C LEU A 58 3.65 22.54 -11.06
N SER A 59 4.76 22.19 -11.70
CA SER A 59 4.97 20.87 -12.28
C SER A 59 4.71 19.79 -11.23
N ASN A 60 3.72 18.93 -11.51
CA ASN A 60 3.44 17.77 -10.69
C ASN A 60 4.29 16.59 -11.20
N PRO A 61 5.27 16.12 -10.40
CA PRO A 61 6.16 15.04 -10.84
C PRO A 61 5.40 13.75 -11.18
N GLY A 62 4.26 13.49 -10.52
CA GLY A 62 3.41 12.35 -10.85
C GLY A 62 2.77 12.45 -12.23
N VAL A 63 2.35 13.65 -12.63
CA VAL A 63 1.77 13.91 -13.97
C VAL A 63 2.84 13.77 -15.05
N GLU A 64 4.06 14.28 -14.81
CA GLU A 64 5.17 14.10 -15.73
C GLU A 64 5.56 12.63 -15.92
N LEU A 65 5.62 11.86 -14.81
CA LEU A 65 5.90 10.43 -14.86
C LEU A 65 4.83 9.67 -15.64
N ARG A 66 3.55 9.96 -15.40
CA ARG A 66 2.42 9.39 -16.16
C ARG A 66 2.53 9.72 -17.64
N ASN A 67 2.72 10.98 -17.98
CA ASN A 67 2.87 11.43 -19.37
C ASN A 67 4.04 10.76 -20.08
N LYS A 68 5.15 10.50 -19.36
CA LYS A 68 6.32 9.80 -19.91
C LYS A 68 6.02 8.33 -20.21
N ILE A 69 5.21 7.67 -19.38
CA ILE A 69 4.74 6.30 -19.62
C ILE A 69 3.78 6.29 -20.81
N ASP A 70 2.77 7.17 -20.81
CA ASP A 70 1.75 7.24 -21.86
C ASP A 70 2.36 7.54 -23.24
N ARG A 71 3.36 8.44 -23.30
CA ARG A 71 4.12 8.71 -24.54
C ARG A 71 4.90 7.48 -25.01
N LYS A 72 5.52 6.73 -24.10
CA LYS A 72 6.20 5.47 -24.48
C LYS A 72 5.19 4.46 -25.00
N GLU A 73 4.01 4.35 -24.39
CA GLU A 73 2.98 3.40 -24.82
C GLU A 73 2.34 3.76 -26.17
N SER A 74 2.16 5.06 -26.46
CA SER A 74 1.60 5.50 -27.74
C SER A 74 2.54 5.21 -28.91
N THR A 75 3.86 5.28 -28.70
CA THR A 75 4.88 5.00 -29.72
C THR A 75 5.11 3.50 -29.99
N ILE A 76 4.47 2.60 -29.23
CA ILE A 76 4.62 1.15 -29.45
C ILE A 76 3.99 0.75 -30.79
N ASN A 77 4.78 0.02 -31.59
CA ASN A 77 4.32 -0.56 -32.85
C ASN A 77 3.12 -1.50 -32.65
N ARG A 78 2.15 -1.47 -33.57
CA ARG A 78 0.90 -2.24 -33.50
C ARG A 78 1.13 -3.74 -33.24
N ARG A 79 2.19 -4.32 -33.83
CA ARG A 79 2.56 -5.74 -33.63
C ARG A 79 2.96 -6.03 -32.19
N ASP A 80 3.79 -5.18 -31.59
CA ASP A 80 4.23 -5.35 -30.20
C ASP A 80 3.09 -5.13 -29.21
N ARG A 81 2.20 -4.17 -29.51
CA ARG A 81 0.97 -3.96 -28.73
C ARG A 81 0.10 -5.22 -28.73
N ARG A 82 -0.11 -5.83 -29.91
CA ARG A 82 -0.87 -7.08 -30.03
C ARG A 82 -0.23 -8.22 -29.23
N LYS A 83 1.09 -8.40 -29.34
CA LYS A 83 1.82 -9.44 -28.58
C LYS A 83 1.67 -9.27 -27.07
N ARG A 84 1.75 -8.05 -26.55
CA ARG A 84 1.53 -7.76 -25.11
C ARG A 84 0.09 -8.06 -24.68
N MET A 85 -0.89 -7.73 -25.51
CA MET A 85 -2.30 -8.04 -25.22
C MET A 85 -2.56 -9.54 -25.19
N GLU A 86 -1.98 -10.29 -26.14
CA GLU A 86 -2.06 -11.75 -26.16
C GLU A 86 -1.41 -12.38 -24.91
N GLN A 87 -0.27 -11.86 -24.46
CA GLN A 87 0.37 -12.28 -23.21
C GLN A 87 -0.50 -12.00 -21.98
N LYS A 88 -1.08 -10.79 -21.88
CA LYS A 88 -2.00 -10.44 -20.79
C LYS A 88 -3.24 -11.34 -20.77
N ALA A 89 -3.82 -11.62 -21.95
CA ALA A 89 -4.96 -12.51 -22.07
C ALA A 89 -4.61 -13.95 -21.66
N LYS A 90 -3.43 -14.44 -22.05
CA LYS A 90 -2.95 -15.76 -21.63
C LYS A 90 -2.78 -15.84 -20.11
N LEU A 91 -2.18 -14.82 -19.50
CA LEU A 91 -2.02 -14.75 -18.05
C LEU A 91 -3.37 -14.72 -17.33
N TYR A 92 -4.32 -13.93 -17.82
CA TYR A 92 -5.67 -13.87 -17.25
C TYR A 92 -6.36 -15.24 -17.29
N LYS A 93 -6.28 -15.96 -18.41
CA LYS A 93 -6.82 -17.32 -18.51
C LYS A 93 -6.18 -18.27 -17.50
N GLN A 94 -4.85 -18.23 -17.35
CA GLN A 94 -4.13 -19.05 -16.38
C GLN A 94 -4.52 -18.75 -14.92
N MET A 95 -4.75 -17.48 -14.59
CA MET A 95 -5.23 -17.07 -13.26
C MET A 95 -6.69 -17.51 -13.02
N ASN A 96 -7.55 -17.40 -14.02
CA ASN A 96 -8.94 -17.85 -13.93
C ASN A 96 -9.06 -19.38 -13.84
N GLU A 97 -8.12 -20.12 -14.42
CA GLU A 97 -8.00 -21.59 -14.28
C GLU A 97 -7.34 -22.01 -12.96
N GLY A 98 -6.92 -21.08 -12.11
CA GLY A 98 -6.27 -21.38 -10.82
C GLY A 98 -4.87 -21.98 -10.94
N LYS A 99 -4.24 -21.95 -12.13
CA LYS A 99 -2.91 -22.54 -12.37
C LYS A 99 -1.76 -21.67 -11.86
N VAL A 100 -2.02 -20.42 -11.52
CA VAL A 100 -1.04 -19.45 -11.04
C VAL A 100 -1.50 -18.95 -9.68
N ASP A 101 -0.69 -19.22 -8.65
CA ASP A 101 -0.99 -18.75 -7.31
C ASP A 101 -0.66 -17.26 -7.19
N GLN A 102 -1.69 -16.46 -6.92
CA GLN A 102 -1.53 -15.05 -6.61
C GLN A 102 -1.03 -14.97 -5.16
N GLY A 103 0.28 -14.79 -4.98
CA GLY A 103 0.87 -14.57 -3.67
C GLY A 103 0.19 -13.41 -2.93
N GLU A 104 0.30 -13.40 -1.60
CA GLU A 104 -0.41 -12.46 -0.70
C GLU A 104 -0.11 -10.97 -0.96
N ASN A 105 1.02 -10.66 -1.61
CA ASN A 105 1.44 -9.30 -2.00
C ASN A 105 1.38 -9.06 -3.51
N SER A 106 0.45 -9.70 -4.21
CA SER A 106 0.34 -9.54 -5.65
C SER A 106 -0.34 -8.21 -6.02
N GLU A 107 0.22 -7.49 -7.01
CA GLU A 107 -0.31 -6.21 -7.53
C GLU A 107 -1.65 -6.35 -8.28
N PHE A 108 -2.32 -7.51 -8.18
CA PHE A 108 -3.56 -7.77 -8.90
C PHE A 108 -4.74 -7.15 -8.16
N LEU A 109 -5.54 -6.34 -8.86
CA LEU A 109 -6.77 -5.75 -8.31
C LEU A 109 -7.90 -6.77 -8.09
N VAL A 110 -7.83 -7.92 -8.76
CA VAL A 110 -8.86 -8.96 -8.69
C VAL A 110 -8.28 -10.15 -7.95
N ASP A 111 -8.92 -10.52 -6.84
CA ASP A 111 -8.67 -11.78 -6.14
C ASP A 111 -9.40 -12.91 -6.90
N PHE A 112 -8.65 -13.62 -7.75
CA PHE A 112 -9.23 -14.69 -8.57
C PHE A 112 -9.62 -15.91 -7.74
N LYS A 113 -9.01 -16.11 -6.55
CA LYS A 113 -9.41 -17.21 -5.66
C LYS A 113 -10.84 -16.99 -5.17
N ARG A 114 -11.14 -15.77 -4.70
CA ARG A 114 -12.51 -15.40 -4.31
C ARG A 114 -13.47 -15.46 -5.48
N LYS A 115 -13.08 -14.96 -6.65
CA LYS A 115 -13.94 -14.98 -7.85
C LYS A 115 -14.33 -16.41 -8.24
N ILE A 116 -13.36 -17.33 -8.32
CA ILE A 116 -13.60 -18.74 -8.65
C ILE A 116 -14.56 -19.37 -7.63
N GLN A 117 -14.39 -19.08 -6.34
CA GLN A 117 -15.29 -19.57 -5.28
C GLN A 117 -16.73 -19.08 -5.46
N THR A 118 -16.95 -17.79 -5.74
CA THR A 118 -18.31 -17.26 -5.98
C THR A 118 -18.94 -17.80 -7.26
N GLU A 119 -18.18 -17.99 -8.35
CA GLU A 119 -18.70 -18.58 -9.58
C GLU A 119 -19.12 -20.04 -9.37
N HIS A 120 -18.34 -20.83 -8.61
CA HIS A 120 -18.73 -22.19 -8.24
C HIS A 120 -19.94 -22.24 -7.31
N HIS A 121 -20.12 -21.25 -6.43
CA HIS A 121 -21.30 -21.15 -5.57
C HIS A 121 -22.56 -20.85 -6.38
N ASN A 122 -22.49 -19.88 -7.30
CA ASN A 122 -23.61 -19.51 -8.16
C ASN A 122 -24.02 -20.65 -9.13
N LEU A 123 -23.09 -21.53 -9.49
CA LEU A 123 -23.41 -22.74 -10.26
C LEU A 123 -24.20 -23.79 -9.45
N LYS A 124 -23.97 -23.88 -8.13
CA LYS A 124 -24.74 -24.79 -7.26
C LYS A 124 -26.16 -24.31 -6.99
N GLU A 125 -26.34 -23.01 -6.78
CA GLU A 125 -27.68 -22.42 -6.61
C GLU A 125 -28.52 -22.48 -7.91
N GLY A 126 -27.87 -22.61 -9.07
CA GLY A 126 -28.54 -22.78 -10.36
C GLY A 126 -29.01 -24.21 -10.68
N GLU A 127 -28.43 -25.23 -10.07
CA GLU A 127 -28.85 -26.64 -10.27
C GLU A 127 -29.99 -27.04 -9.33
N GLU A 128 -30.01 -26.54 -8.09
CA GLU A 128 -31.10 -26.82 -7.13
C GLU A 128 -32.43 -26.15 -7.54
N GLY A 129 -32.40 -25.12 -8.40
CA GLY A 129 -33.61 -24.44 -8.90
C GLY A 129 -34.27 -25.10 -10.12
N ILE A 130 -33.64 -26.09 -10.75
CA ILE A 130 -34.21 -26.76 -11.94
C ILE A 130 -35.07 -27.96 -11.52
N GLU A 131 -34.63 -28.74 -10.53
CA GLU A 131 -35.34 -29.94 -10.06
C GLU A 131 -36.72 -29.61 -9.45
N ASP A 132 -36.82 -28.49 -8.71
CA ASP A 132 -38.09 -28.04 -8.12
C ASP A 132 -39.09 -27.50 -9.16
N SER A 133 -38.62 -27.11 -10.34
CA SER A 133 -39.46 -26.53 -11.40
C SER A 133 -40.07 -27.61 -12.32
N GLU A 134 -39.41 -28.77 -12.47
CA GLU A 134 -39.94 -29.91 -13.22
C GLU A 134 -40.92 -30.74 -12.37
N ALA A 135 -40.67 -30.90 -11.07
CA ALA A 135 -41.58 -31.59 -10.15
C ALA A 135 -42.96 -30.90 -10.02
N ASN A 136 -43.01 -29.57 -10.20
CA ASN A 136 -44.26 -28.79 -10.11
C ASN A 136 -45.08 -28.73 -11.40
N LYS A 137 -44.54 -29.19 -12.53
CA LYS A 137 -45.31 -29.31 -13.79
C LYS A 137 -46.09 -30.61 -13.88
N ILE A 138 -45.57 -31.70 -13.29
CA ILE A 138 -46.19 -33.03 -13.37
C ILE A 138 -47.48 -33.10 -12.51
N ASN A 139 -47.55 -32.38 -11.40
CA ASN A 139 -48.72 -32.41 -10.49
C ASN A 139 -49.88 -31.47 -10.89
N ARG A 140 -49.83 -30.84 -12.07
CA ARG A 140 -50.84 -29.86 -12.51
C ARG A 140 -51.68 -30.31 -13.72
N GLU A 141 -51.42 -31.51 -14.23
CA GLU A 141 -52.10 -32.09 -15.41
C GLU A 141 -52.94 -33.35 -15.09
N GLU A 142 -53.24 -33.65 -13.83
CA GLU A 142 -54.24 -34.67 -13.44
C GLU A 142 -55.55 -34.05 -12.94
#